data_AF-A0A7C2SLC1-F1
#
_entry.id   AF-A0A7C2SLC1-F1
#
_cell.length_a   1.000
_cell.length_b   1.000
_cell.length_c   1.000
_cell.angle_alpha   90.00
_cell.angle_beta   90.00
_cell.angle_gamma   90.00
#
_symmetry.space_group_name_H-M   'P 1'
#
loop_
_entity.id
_entity.type
_entity.pdbx_description
1 polymer ?
#
loop_
_entity_poly.entity_id
_entity_poly.type
_entity_poly.pdbx_seq_one_letter_code
_entity_poly.pdbx_strand_id
1 'polypeptide(L)'
;VIGTVIIYYNKFQAVTFDEEFAKSVGLNTDRIYLLLLILIAITTVMLIKVVGIVLVIALISIPPAIAINYSKSLKQMMLISVILGLLFTIFGLFISYYLNLTSGASIIFISVIGYLVSYFLKK
;
A
#
# COMPACT_ATOMS: atom_id res chain seq x y z
N VAL A 1 -12.89 -0.12 6.83
CA VAL A 1 -11.48 -0.52 6.56
C VAL A 1 -10.56 -0.07 7.68
N ILE A 2 -10.30 1.23 7.86
CA ILE A 2 -9.33 1.75 8.85
C ILE A 2 -9.63 1.27 10.28
N GLY A 3 -10.87 1.40 10.76
CA GLY A 3 -11.23 0.93 12.11
C GLY A 3 -10.98 -0.55 12.35
N THR A 4 -11.31 -1.41 11.36
CA THR A 4 -11.03 -2.84 11.40
C THR A 4 -9.52 -3.12 11.45
N VAL A 5 -8.74 -2.40 10.65
CA VAL A 5 -7.27 -2.52 10.64
C VAL A 5 -6.67 -2.13 11.99
N ILE A 6 -7.17 -1.08 12.64
CA ILE A 6 -6.70 -0.65 13.96
C ILE A 6 -7.02 -1.71 15.03
N ILE A 7 -8.26 -2.21 15.07
CA ILE A 7 -8.69 -3.20 16.07
C ILE A 7 -7.93 -4.53 15.92
N TYR A 8 -7.72 -4.97 14.67
CA TYR A 8 -7.09 -6.26 14.38
C TYR A 8 -5.59 -6.17 14.07
N TYR A 9 -4.95 -5.01 14.30
CA TYR A 9 -3.57 -4.74 13.92
C TYR A 9 -2.58 -5.82 14.37
N ASN A 10 -2.61 -6.21 15.65
CA ASN A 10 -1.70 -7.23 16.19
C ASN A 10 -1.93 -8.60 15.55
N LYS A 11 -3.19 -8.94 15.22
CA LYS A 11 -3.55 -10.21 14.58
C LYS A 11 -3.11 -10.24 13.12
N PHE A 12 -3.28 -9.14 12.39
CA PHE A 12 -2.77 -9.01 11.03
C PHE A 12 -1.25 -9.07 10.99
N GLN A 13 -0.57 -8.42 11.96
CA GLN A 13 0.88 -8.52 12.09
C GLN A 13 1.31 -9.97 12.35
N ALA A 14 0.68 -10.69 13.28
CA ALA A 14 1.04 -12.09 13.55
C ALA A 14 0.88 -12.97 12.30
N VAL A 15 -0.28 -12.92 11.64
CA VAL A 15 -0.59 -13.76 10.47
C VAL A 15 0.28 -13.43 9.25
N THR A 16 0.67 -12.16 9.06
CA THR A 16 1.45 -11.75 7.88
C THR A 16 2.94 -12.08 8.02
N PHE A 17 3.47 -12.12 9.24
CA PHE A 17 4.89 -12.37 9.49
C PHE A 17 5.18 -13.84 9.82
N ASP A 18 4.31 -14.51 10.59
CA ASP A 18 4.49 -15.90 10.98
C ASP A 18 3.13 -16.58 11.22
N GLU A 19 2.61 -17.20 10.16
CA GLU A 19 1.33 -17.90 10.21
C GLU A 19 1.39 -19.16 11.09
N GLU A 20 2.50 -19.90 11.09
CA GLU A 20 2.65 -21.11 11.90
C GLU A 20 2.70 -20.77 13.39
N PHE A 21 3.44 -19.73 13.77
CA PHE A 21 3.44 -19.20 15.12
C PHE A 21 2.04 -18.75 15.53
N ALA A 22 1.34 -17.99 14.69
CA ALA A 22 -0.02 -17.55 14.96
C ALA A 22 -0.98 -18.74 15.19
N LYS A 23 -0.87 -19.82 14.40
CA LYS A 23 -1.63 -21.06 14.61
C LYS A 23 -1.32 -21.71 15.96
N SER A 24 -0.03 -21.82 16.31
CA SER A 24 0.41 -22.43 17.57
C SER A 24 -0.05 -21.69 18.83
N VAL A 25 -0.22 -20.37 18.75
CA VAL A 25 -0.72 -19.51 19.86
C VAL A 25 -2.27 -19.55 19.95
N GLY A 26 -2.93 -20.38 19.13
CA GLY A 26 -4.39 -20.57 19.16
C GLY A 26 -5.17 -19.50 18.39
N LEU A 27 -4.50 -18.72 17.53
CA LEU A 27 -5.18 -17.79 16.62
C LEU A 27 -5.79 -18.58 15.46
N ASN A 28 -7.05 -18.31 15.13
CA ASN A 28 -7.65 -18.83 13.90
C ASN A 28 -7.17 -18.00 12.71
N THR A 29 -6.01 -18.37 12.16
CA THR A 29 -5.32 -17.66 11.08
C THR A 29 -6.17 -17.55 9.83
N ASP A 30 -6.90 -18.61 9.47
CA ASP A 30 -7.71 -18.66 8.26
C ASP A 30 -8.78 -17.56 8.25
N ARG A 31 -9.46 -17.35 9.39
CA ARG A 31 -10.46 -16.27 9.52
C ARG A 31 -9.84 -14.88 9.42
N ILE A 32 -8.68 -14.68 10.02
CA ILE A 32 -7.98 -13.38 10.00
C ILE A 32 -7.42 -13.09 8.60
N TYR A 33 -6.86 -14.09 7.94
CA TYR A 33 -6.38 -13.99 6.57
C TYR A 33 -7.53 -13.72 5.60
N LEU A 34 -8.66 -14.42 5.75
CA LEU A 34 -9.85 -14.17 4.95
C LEU A 34 -10.42 -12.76 5.18
N LEU A 35 -10.43 -12.27 6.42
CA LEU A 35 -10.79 -10.88 6.72
C LEU A 35 -9.85 -9.88 6.03
N LEU A 36 -8.54 -10.15 6.03
CA LEU A 36 -7.55 -9.31 5.34
C LEU A 36 -7.84 -9.27 3.83
N LEU A 37 -8.08 -10.43 3.21
CA LEU A 37 -8.41 -10.53 1.79
C LEU A 37 -9.70 -9.78 1.44
N ILE A 38 -10.75 -9.88 2.26
CA ILE A 38 -12.00 -9.14 2.07
C ILE A 38 -11.75 -7.62 2.12
N LEU A 39 -10.96 -7.15 3.10
CA LEU A 39 -10.64 -5.73 3.23
C LEU A 39 -9.87 -5.22 2.00
N ILE A 40 -8.91 -5.99 1.51
CA ILE A 40 -8.17 -5.67 0.29
C ILE A 40 -9.12 -5.64 -0.90
N ALA A 41 -9.93 -6.68 -1.10
CA ALA A 41 -10.84 -6.81 -2.23
C ALA A 41 -11.87 -5.67 -2.31
N ILE A 42 -12.51 -5.32 -1.19
CA ILE A 42 -13.48 -4.21 -1.16
C ILE A 42 -12.79 -2.89 -1.50
N THR A 43 -11.59 -2.66 -0.96
CA THR A 43 -10.84 -1.41 -1.18
C THR A 43 -10.39 -1.31 -2.64
N THR A 44 -9.84 -2.38 -3.22
CA THR A 44 -9.35 -2.39 -4.61
C THR A 44 -10.49 -2.24 -5.60
N VAL A 45 -11.59 -2.99 -5.45
CA VAL A 45 -12.75 -2.91 -6.36
C VAL A 45 -13.35 -1.51 -6.38
N MET A 46 -13.46 -0.86 -5.21
CA MET A 46 -13.93 0.53 -5.13
C MET A 46 -12.97 1.49 -5.85
N LEU A 47 -11.66 1.36 -5.63
CA LEU A 47 -10.66 2.24 -6.26
C LEU A 47 -10.57 2.07 -7.79
N ILE A 48 -10.73 0.85 -8.30
CA ILE A 48 -10.68 0.57 -9.74
C ILE A 48 -11.74 1.38 -10.49
N LYS A 49 -12.93 1.55 -9.93
CA LYS A 49 -14.01 2.35 -10.55
C LYS A 49 -13.70 3.85 -10.59
N VAL A 50 -12.92 4.35 -9.64
CA VAL A 50 -12.63 5.79 -9.52
C VAL A 50 -11.43 6.17 -10.38
N VAL A 51 -10.36 5.36 -10.36
CA VAL A 51 -9.07 5.77 -10.95
C VAL A 51 -8.52 4.81 -12.00
N GLY A 52 -9.10 3.61 -12.15
CA GLY A 52 -8.67 2.60 -13.12
C GLY A 52 -7.68 1.58 -12.54
N ILE A 53 -7.67 0.39 -13.16
CA ILE A 53 -6.98 -0.80 -12.62
C ILE A 53 -5.45 -0.65 -12.54
N VAL A 54 -4.84 -0.01 -13.54
CA VAL A 54 -3.37 0.12 -13.62
C VAL A 54 -2.84 0.99 -12.48
N LEU A 55 -3.52 2.09 -12.18
CA LEU A 55 -3.09 2.99 -11.11
C LEU A 55 -3.23 2.33 -9.74
N VAL A 56 -4.30 1.55 -9.52
CA VAL A 56 -4.49 0.81 -8.27
C VAL A 56 -3.35 -0.16 -8.00
N ILE A 57 -2.93 -0.92 -9.01
CA ILE A 57 -1.80 -1.85 -8.89
C ILE A 57 -0.51 -1.08 -8.58
N ALA A 58 -0.27 0.05 -9.25
CA ALA A 58 0.91 0.88 -9.01
C ALA A 58 0.95 1.42 -7.57
N LEU A 59 -0.16 1.97 -7.07
CA LEU A 59 -0.24 2.56 -5.73
C LEU A 59 -0.25 1.53 -4.59
N ILE A 60 -0.69 0.30 -4.84
CA ILE A 60 -0.61 -0.79 -3.85
C ILE A 60 0.77 -1.45 -3.84
N SER A 61 1.53 -1.36 -4.94
CA SER A 61 2.85 -1.99 -5.03
C SER A 61 4.00 -1.03 -4.68
N ILE A 62 4.04 0.15 -5.29
CA ILE A 62 5.23 1.02 -5.27
C ILE A 62 5.46 1.71 -3.91
N PRO A 63 4.50 2.46 -3.33
CA PRO A 63 4.73 3.13 -2.05
C PRO A 63 5.09 2.18 -0.91
N PRO A 64 4.45 1.00 -0.73
CA PRO A 64 4.90 0.01 0.25
C PRO A 64 6.30 -0.54 -0.05
N ALA A 65 6.63 -0.79 -1.31
CA ALA A 65 7.96 -1.27 -1.71
C ALA A 65 9.07 -0.25 -1.44
N ILE A 66 8.76 1.06 -1.46
CA ILE A 66 9.68 2.09 -0.98
C ILE A 66 9.69 2.08 0.56
N ALA A 67 8.51 2.07 1.19
CA ALA A 67 8.38 2.19 2.64
C ALA A 67 9.07 1.07 3.41
N ILE A 68 9.04 -0.18 2.92
CA ILE A 68 9.70 -1.33 3.57
C ILE A 68 11.20 -1.12 3.74
N ASN A 69 11.84 -0.33 2.85
CA ASN A 69 13.26 -0.05 2.93
C ASN A 69 13.65 0.91 4.06
N TYR A 70 12.72 1.74 4.53
CA TYR A 70 12.95 2.77 5.54
C TYR A 70 12.20 2.52 6.86
N SER A 71 11.47 1.41 6.95
CA SER A 71 10.63 1.10 8.11
C SER A 71 11.22 -0.04 8.93
N LYS A 72 11.12 0.08 10.26
CA LYS A 72 11.53 -0.93 11.24
C LYS A 72 10.34 -1.66 11.87
N SER A 73 9.12 -1.26 11.55
CA SER A 73 7.88 -1.87 12.04
C SER A 73 6.77 -1.76 11.00
N LEU A 74 5.79 -2.67 11.06
CA LEU A 74 4.63 -2.67 10.17
C LEU A 74 3.83 -1.35 10.25
N LYS A 75 3.59 -0.83 11.46
CA LYS A 75 3.00 0.51 11.70
C LYS A 75 3.74 1.61 10.93
N GLN A 76 5.07 1.64 11.05
CA GLN A 76 5.88 2.64 10.36
C GLN A 76 5.82 2.47 8.84
N MET A 77 5.84 1.22 8.35
CA MET A 77 5.71 0.92 6.92
C MET A 77 4.37 1.42 6.37
N MET A 78 3.27 1.16 7.08
CA MET A 78 1.94 1.63 6.69
C MET A 78 1.86 3.15 6.63
N LEU A 79 2.38 3.85 7.64
CA LEU A 79 2.36 5.32 7.67
C LEU A 79 3.21 5.91 6.54
N ILE A 80 4.45 5.45 6.37
CA ILE A 80 5.33 5.93 5.29
C ILE A 80 4.71 5.65 3.93
N SER A 81 4.14 4.47 3.72
CA SER A 81 3.47 4.11 2.47
C SER A 81 2.28 5.02 2.16
N VAL A 82 1.46 5.36 3.16
CA VAL A 82 0.32 6.28 2.98
C VAL A 82 0.81 7.68 2.61
N ILE A 83 1.84 8.17 3.31
CA ILE A 83 2.44 9.49 3.04
C ILE A 83 3.01 9.52 1.61
N LEU A 84 3.78 8.50 1.21
CA LEU A 84 4.34 8.42 -0.14
C LEU A 84 3.25 8.33 -1.21
N GLY A 85 2.21 7.53 -1.00
CA GLY A 85 1.08 7.44 -1.92
C GLY A 85 0.36 8.78 -2.09
N LEU A 86 0.16 9.53 -1.01
CA LEU A 86 -0.39 10.89 -1.06
C LEU A 86 0.53 11.84 -1.84
N LEU A 87 1.83 11.82 -1.56
CA LEU A 87 2.80 12.67 -2.28
C LEU A 87 2.81 12.35 -3.78
N PHE A 88 2.89 11.08 -4.17
CA PHE A 88 2.87 10.70 -5.59
C PHE A 88 1.56 11.09 -6.28
N THR A 89 0.43 10.99 -5.58
CA THR A 89 -0.86 11.39 -6.13
C THR A 89 -0.94 12.91 -6.30
N ILE A 90 -0.50 13.69 -5.32
CA ILE A 90 -0.50 15.16 -5.37
C ILE A 90 0.45 15.67 -6.45
N PHE A 91 1.70 15.23 -6.46
CA PHE A 91 2.68 15.63 -7.48
C PHE A 91 2.27 15.13 -8.87
N GLY A 92 1.73 13.91 -8.95
CA GLY A 92 1.17 13.33 -10.17
C GLY A 92 0.05 14.14 -10.77
N LEU A 93 -0.88 14.57 -9.93
CA LEU A 93 -1.99 15.39 -10.36
C LEU A 93 -1.55 16.80 -10.74
N PHE A 94 -0.61 17.39 -9.99
CA PHE A 94 -0.05 18.71 -10.31
C PHE A 94 0.64 18.70 -11.68
N ILE A 95 1.49 17.71 -11.95
CA ILE A 95 2.17 17.56 -13.24
C ILE A 95 1.18 17.26 -14.37
N SER A 96 0.18 16.42 -14.12
CA SER A 96 -0.92 16.15 -15.07
C SER A 96 -1.64 17.44 -15.46
N TYR A 97 -1.90 18.34 -14.51
CA TYR A 97 -2.56 19.61 -14.76
C TYR A 97 -1.71 20.56 -15.62
N TYR A 98 -0.41 20.69 -15.34
CA TYR A 98 0.47 21.57 -16.12
C TYR A 98 0.76 21.03 -17.54
N LEU A 99 0.95 19.72 -17.67
CA LEU A 99 1.33 19.08 -18.95
C LEU A 99 0.13 18.60 -19.76
N ASN A 100 -1.10 18.81 -19.29
CA ASN A 100 -2.33 18.28 -19.89
C ASN A 100 -2.28 16.76 -20.17
N LEU A 101 -1.61 16.01 -19.30
CA LEU A 101 -1.47 14.55 -19.41
C LEU A 101 -2.61 13.83 -18.68
N THR A 102 -2.83 12.56 -19.01
CA THR A 102 -3.76 11.74 -18.23
C THR A 102 -3.25 11.59 -16.79
N SER A 103 -4.16 11.77 -15.82
CA SER A 103 -3.82 11.78 -14.40
C SER A 103 -3.23 10.45 -13.93
N GLY A 104 -3.82 9.34 -14.37
CA GLY A 104 -3.32 7.99 -14.05
C GLY A 104 -1.89 7.75 -14.52
N ALA A 105 -1.57 8.07 -15.77
CA ALA A 105 -0.23 7.87 -16.31
C ALA A 105 0.80 8.76 -15.60
N SER A 106 0.43 10.00 -15.29
CA SER A 106 1.30 10.95 -14.59
C SER A 106 1.64 10.46 -13.18
N ILE A 107 0.65 10.00 -12.40
CA ILE A 107 0.87 9.48 -11.04
C ILE A 107 1.74 8.23 -11.07
N ILE A 108 1.52 7.32 -12.02
CA ILE A 108 2.37 6.13 -12.19
C ILE A 108 3.81 6.54 -12.49
N PHE A 109 4.00 7.48 -13.42
CA PHE A 109 5.32 7.95 -13.83
C PHE A 109 6.11 8.53 -12.64
N ILE A 110 5.47 9.36 -11.82
CA ILE A 110 6.10 9.94 -10.62
C ILE A 110 6.35 8.89 -9.54
N SER A 111 5.45 7.92 -9.37
CA SER A 111 5.65 6.81 -8.44
C SER A 111 6.87 5.98 -8.83
N VAL A 112 7.04 5.68 -10.13
CA VAL A 112 8.18 4.92 -10.66
C VAL A 112 9.49 5.71 -10.50
N ILE A 113 9.50 7.02 -10.78
CA ILE A 113 10.67 7.87 -10.53
C ILE A 113 11.03 7.87 -9.04
N GLY A 114 10.04 8.02 -8.16
CA GLY A 114 10.26 7.96 -6.71
C GLY A 114 10.83 6.61 -6.26
N TYR A 115 10.36 5.51 -6.84
CA TYR A 115 10.89 4.17 -6.60
C TYR A 115 12.34 4.04 -7.04
N LEU A 116 12.67 4.47 -8.27
CA LEU A 116 14.03 4.43 -8.80
C LEU A 116 14.99 5.25 -7.93
N VAL A 117 14.60 6.47 -7.55
CA VAL A 117 15.39 7.32 -6.66
C VAL A 117 15.66 6.62 -5.32
N SER A 118 14.63 6.02 -4.72
CA SER A 118 14.80 5.25 -3.48
C SER A 118 15.73 4.05 -3.65
N TYR A 119 15.61 3.32 -4.77
CA TYR A 119 16.44 2.16 -5.06
C TYR A 119 17.92 2.54 -5.20
N PHE A 120 18.23 3.65 -5.87
CA PHE A 120 19.61 4.13 -6.02
C PHE A 120 20.18 4.71 -4.72
N LEU A 121 19.39 5.39 -3.89
CA LEU A 121 19.85 5.96 -2.62
C LEU A 121 20.17 4.90 -1.54
N LYS A 122 19.62 3.69 -1.68
CA LYS A 122 19.85 2.60 -0.74
C LYS A 122 21.01 1.68 -1.13
N LYS A 123 21.62 1.92 -2.29
CA LYS A 123 22.86 1.26 -2.72
C LYS A 123 24.05 1.95 -2.09
#